data_AF-A0A2G9P9L4-F1
#
_entry.id   AF-A0A2G9P9L4-F1
#
_cell.length_a   1.000
_cell.length_b   1.000
_cell.length_c   1.000
_cell.angle_alpha   90.00
_cell.angle_beta   90.00
_cell.angle_gamma   90.00
#
_symmetry.space_group_name_H-M   'P 1'
#
loop_
_entity.id
_entity.type
_entity.pdbx_description
1 polymer ?
#
loop_
_entity_poly.entity_id
_entity_poly.type
_entity_poly.pdbx_seq_one_letter_code
_entity_poly.pdbx_strand_id
1 'polypeptide(L)'
;MKRAQAEILGTVLISAILLVVVGGAFVWGKPLIDKSGDKSKFDTILLKFDEIDAAIKNVGSTGSSRVVKLNLRGGEQFEITNNGELRMQIPMKVPLITSRDYTPLNSFELPEERQLYFLNLNETLDRNAYPNLIAGGSVPGSTIYNTSLGEGNWNALVYRTISENYDYLCIALGSSFDNPSQTAQCGKPGESIETDGGDYSVIRINNSGDIAYLAGDLIENTGLITRDVPGIIMAKSTVLGETQGLITDIKMQYRGLSDDQGIIHRITISCVTNCIAGEGARDVRILRTDVQRNPNSIDTYINVEFV
;
A
#
# COMPACT_ATOMS: atom_id res chain seq x y z
N MET A 1 -37.50 -56.09 35.76
CA MET A 1 -37.28 -54.63 35.71
C MET A 1 -35.82 -54.20 35.70
N LYS A 2 -34.88 -54.86 36.41
CA LYS A 2 -33.45 -54.45 36.44
C LYS A 2 -32.69 -54.54 35.09
N ARG A 3 -33.07 -55.43 34.17
CA ARG A 3 -32.45 -55.54 32.82
C ARG A 3 -32.80 -54.36 31.90
N ALA A 4 -34.07 -53.95 31.89
CA ALA A 4 -34.52 -52.82 31.06
C ALA A 4 -33.86 -51.49 31.47
N GLN A 5 -33.62 -51.29 32.77
CA GLN A 5 -32.91 -50.10 33.26
C GLN A 5 -31.45 -50.05 32.79
N ALA A 6 -30.76 -51.20 32.72
CA ALA A 6 -29.38 -51.27 32.25
C ALA A 6 -29.25 -51.02 30.74
N GLU A 7 -30.20 -51.52 29.93
CA GLU A 7 -30.23 -51.27 28.47
C GLU A 7 -30.50 -49.81 28.14
N ILE A 8 -31.42 -49.16 28.87
CA ILE A 8 -31.70 -47.73 28.71
C ILE A 8 -30.45 -46.91 29.09
N LEU A 9 -29.80 -47.22 30.22
CA LEU A 9 -28.60 -46.51 30.67
C LEU A 9 -27.45 -46.63 29.66
N GLY A 10 -27.23 -47.83 29.11
CA GLY A 10 -26.21 -48.07 28.09
C GLY A 10 -26.46 -47.27 26.80
N THR A 11 -27.72 -47.22 26.35
CA THR A 11 -28.10 -46.47 25.15
C THR A 11 -27.89 -44.97 25.34
N VAL A 12 -28.27 -44.43 26.50
CA VAL A 12 -28.07 -43.01 26.84
C VAL A 12 -26.59 -42.67 26.90
N LEU A 13 -25.76 -43.53 27.50
CA LEU A 13 -24.31 -43.31 27.61
C LEU A 13 -23.64 -43.29 26.23
N ILE A 14 -23.96 -44.25 25.35
CA ILE A 14 -23.40 -44.30 24.00
C ILE A 14 -23.82 -43.08 23.19
N SER A 15 -25.09 -42.68 23.29
CA SER A 15 -25.61 -41.48 22.62
C SER A 15 -24.90 -40.21 23.10
N ALA A 16 -24.64 -40.09 24.41
CA ALA A 16 -23.91 -38.96 24.98
C ALA A 16 -22.46 -38.91 24.47
N ILE A 17 -21.77 -40.05 24.41
CA ILE A 17 -20.40 -40.12 23.86
C ILE A 17 -20.38 -39.71 22.38
N LEU A 18 -21.34 -40.21 21.58
CA LEU A 18 -21.45 -39.85 20.16
C LEU A 18 -21.66 -38.34 19.98
N LEU A 19 -22.53 -37.72 20.78
CA LEU A 19 -22.75 -36.27 20.73
C LEU A 19 -21.48 -35.49 21.07
N VAL A 20 -20.69 -35.93 22.05
CA VAL A 20 -19.41 -35.29 22.41
C VAL A 20 -18.40 -35.43 21.27
N VAL A 21 -18.29 -36.61 20.66
CA VAL A 21 -17.35 -36.84 19.54
C VAL A 21 -17.74 -36.03 18.31
N VAL A 22 -19.03 -36.04 17.92
CA VAL A 22 -19.53 -35.26 16.78
C VAL A 22 -19.42 -33.76 17.06
N GLY A 23 -19.74 -33.32 18.27
CA GLY A 23 -19.59 -31.93 18.69
C GLY A 23 -18.14 -31.47 18.65
N GLY A 24 -17.21 -32.27 19.15
CA GLY A 24 -15.77 -32.02 19.07
C GLY A 24 -15.30 -31.94 17.62
N ALA A 25 -15.67 -32.91 16.78
CA ALA A 25 -15.33 -32.91 15.37
C ALA A 25 -15.88 -31.67 14.63
N PHE A 26 -17.10 -31.23 14.96
CA PHE A 26 -17.70 -30.04 14.37
C PHE A 26 -16.95 -28.75 14.75
N VAL A 27 -16.58 -28.59 16.02
CA VAL A 27 -15.81 -27.43 16.50
C VAL A 27 -14.46 -27.34 15.79
N TRP A 28 -13.80 -28.48 15.55
CA TRP A 28 -12.54 -28.55 14.81
C TRP A 28 -12.71 -28.38 13.30
N GLY A 29 -13.82 -28.85 12.73
CA GLY A 29 -14.09 -28.78 11.29
C GLY A 29 -14.56 -27.40 10.81
N LYS A 30 -15.25 -26.63 11.66
CA LYS A 30 -15.82 -25.34 11.30
C LYS A 30 -14.79 -24.33 10.73
N PRO A 31 -13.61 -24.11 11.32
CA PRO A 31 -12.59 -23.22 10.76
C PRO A 31 -12.13 -23.62 9.35
N LEU A 32 -12.05 -24.92 9.06
CA LEU A 32 -11.65 -25.42 7.74
C LEU A 32 -12.74 -25.14 6.70
N ILE A 33 -14.00 -25.34 7.07
CA ILE A 33 -15.15 -25.04 6.21
C ILE A 33 -15.24 -23.53 5.95
N ASP A 34 -15.12 -22.72 6.99
CA ASP A 34 -15.12 -21.25 6.88
C ASP A 34 -13.96 -20.78 5.99
N LYS A 35 -12.73 -21.31 6.18
CA LYS A 35 -11.57 -21.00 5.33
C LYS A 35 -11.79 -21.37 3.86
N SER A 36 -12.39 -22.52 3.58
CA SER A 36 -12.68 -22.95 2.20
C SER A 36 -13.74 -22.07 1.54
N GLY A 37 -14.77 -21.67 2.29
CA GLY A 37 -15.81 -20.76 1.80
C GLY A 37 -15.25 -19.37 1.50
N ASP A 38 -14.45 -18.84 2.43
CA ASP A 38 -13.77 -17.56 2.32
C ASP A 38 -12.78 -17.55 1.14
N LYS A 39 -12.02 -18.63 0.92
CA LYS A 39 -11.16 -18.79 -0.25
C LYS A 39 -11.93 -18.74 -1.56
N SER A 40 -13.04 -19.46 -1.67
CA SER A 40 -13.86 -19.47 -2.88
C SER A 40 -14.42 -18.07 -3.22
N LYS A 41 -14.84 -17.31 -2.21
CA LYS A 41 -15.26 -15.91 -2.39
C LYS A 41 -14.10 -15.04 -2.89
N PHE A 42 -12.94 -15.16 -2.25
CA PHE A 42 -11.75 -14.41 -2.63
C PHE A 42 -11.33 -14.71 -4.08
N ASP A 43 -11.27 -15.98 -4.47
CA ASP A 43 -10.94 -16.39 -5.84
C ASP A 43 -11.97 -15.86 -6.85
N THR A 44 -13.27 -15.88 -6.51
CA THR A 44 -14.33 -15.30 -7.36
C THR A 44 -14.14 -13.81 -7.58
N ILE A 45 -13.69 -13.09 -6.55
CA ILE A 45 -13.44 -11.66 -6.63
C ILE A 45 -12.19 -11.36 -7.45
N LEU A 46 -11.12 -12.14 -7.30
CA LEU A 46 -9.94 -12.00 -8.15
C LEU A 46 -10.29 -12.18 -9.63
N LEU A 47 -11.10 -13.19 -9.96
CA LEU A 47 -11.60 -13.37 -11.33
C LEU A 47 -12.41 -12.17 -11.83
N LYS A 48 -13.12 -11.47 -10.93
CA LYS A 48 -13.85 -10.24 -11.28
C LYS A 48 -12.93 -9.06 -11.50
N PHE A 49 -11.86 -8.94 -10.72
CA PHE A 49 -10.81 -7.96 -11.01
C PHE A 49 -10.15 -8.24 -12.36
N ASP A 50 -9.82 -9.49 -12.69
CA ASP A 50 -9.27 -9.86 -14.00
C ASP A 50 -10.24 -9.51 -15.15
N GLU A 51 -11.55 -9.72 -14.97
CA GLU A 51 -12.59 -9.34 -15.94
C GLU A 51 -12.65 -7.82 -16.13
N ILE A 52 -12.56 -7.04 -15.04
CA ILE A 52 -12.51 -5.58 -15.08
C ILE A 52 -11.22 -5.10 -15.75
N ASP A 53 -10.07 -5.68 -15.43
CA ASP A 53 -8.78 -5.33 -16.06
C ASP A 53 -8.78 -5.59 -17.56
N ALA A 54 -9.29 -6.75 -17.99
CA ALA A 54 -9.47 -7.05 -19.40
C ALA A 54 -10.41 -6.04 -20.09
N ALA A 55 -11.51 -5.64 -19.42
CA ALA A 55 -12.44 -4.66 -19.95
C ALA A 55 -11.79 -3.28 -20.07
N ILE A 56 -11.04 -2.82 -19.06
CA ILE A 56 -10.32 -1.54 -19.08
C ILE A 56 -9.28 -1.52 -20.20
N LYS A 57 -8.46 -2.56 -20.32
CA LYS A 57 -7.48 -2.70 -21.42
C LYS A 57 -8.15 -2.69 -22.80
N ASN A 58 -9.30 -3.36 -22.94
CA ASN A 58 -10.06 -3.37 -24.19
C ASN A 58 -10.66 -2.00 -24.52
N VAL A 59 -11.20 -1.30 -23.52
CA VAL A 59 -11.74 0.07 -23.67
C VAL A 59 -10.62 1.05 -24.00
N GLY A 60 -9.46 0.95 -23.34
CA GLY A 60 -8.30 1.78 -23.61
C GLY A 60 -7.80 1.64 -25.05
N SER A 61 -7.66 0.41 -25.53
CA SER A 61 -7.15 0.11 -26.89
C SER A 61 -8.16 0.42 -28.00
N THR A 62 -9.44 0.08 -27.82
CA THR A 62 -10.46 0.22 -28.89
C THR A 62 -11.23 1.53 -28.83
N GLY A 63 -11.30 2.18 -27.67
CA GLY A 63 -12.18 3.32 -27.43
C GLY A 63 -13.66 2.98 -27.26
N SER A 64 -14.01 1.69 -27.17
CA SER A 64 -15.38 1.23 -26.98
C SER A 64 -15.86 1.45 -25.54
N SER A 65 -17.16 1.30 -25.28
CA SER A 65 -17.68 1.12 -23.91
C SER A 65 -17.78 -0.36 -23.57
N ARG A 66 -17.57 -0.71 -22.30
CA ARG A 66 -17.84 -2.05 -21.76
C ARG A 66 -18.66 -1.95 -20.48
N VAL A 67 -19.48 -2.97 -20.24
CA VAL A 67 -20.22 -3.14 -19.00
C VAL A 67 -19.83 -4.49 -18.41
N VAL A 68 -19.36 -4.47 -17.16
CA VAL A 68 -19.00 -5.68 -16.40
C VAL A 68 -20.01 -5.86 -15.27
N LYS A 69 -20.54 -7.07 -15.12
CA LYS A 69 -21.52 -7.39 -14.08
C LYS A 69 -20.83 -7.74 -12.78
N LEU A 70 -21.13 -6.97 -11.74
CA LEU A 70 -20.62 -7.16 -10.39
C LEU A 70 -21.75 -7.65 -9.48
N ASN A 71 -21.51 -8.75 -8.78
CA ASN A 71 -22.45 -9.30 -7.80
C ASN A 71 -21.81 -9.24 -6.42
N LEU A 72 -22.07 -8.16 -5.69
CA LEU A 72 -21.56 -7.95 -4.33
C LEU A 72 -22.47 -8.68 -3.34
N ARG A 73 -21.90 -9.44 -2.40
CA ARG A 73 -22.64 -10.26 -1.45
C ARG A 73 -22.12 -10.10 -0.02
N GLY A 74 -23.00 -10.24 0.96
CA GLY A 74 -22.62 -10.41 2.36
C GLY A 74 -21.76 -9.29 2.93
N GLY A 75 -22.15 -8.03 2.68
CA GLY A 75 -21.41 -6.85 3.17
C GLY A 75 -20.17 -6.46 2.36
N GLU A 76 -19.96 -7.04 1.18
CA GLU A 76 -18.93 -6.57 0.24
C GLU A 76 -19.21 -5.14 -0.26
N GLN A 77 -18.15 -4.35 -0.42
CA GLN A 77 -18.20 -2.99 -0.95
C GLN A 77 -17.15 -2.82 -2.04
N PHE A 78 -17.52 -2.21 -3.16
CA PHE A 78 -16.59 -1.79 -4.20
C PHE A 78 -16.57 -0.26 -4.27
N GLU A 79 -15.38 0.31 -4.33
CA GLU A 79 -15.12 1.73 -4.40
C GLU A 79 -14.11 2.05 -5.51
N ILE A 80 -14.30 3.18 -6.18
CA ILE A 80 -13.34 3.77 -7.11
C ILE A 80 -12.83 5.04 -6.44
N THR A 81 -11.55 5.06 -6.07
CA THR A 81 -10.97 6.19 -5.35
C THR A 81 -10.64 7.34 -6.29
N ASN A 82 -10.50 8.54 -5.72
CA ASN A 82 -10.06 9.73 -6.48
C ASN A 82 -8.63 9.58 -7.05
N ASN A 83 -7.84 8.66 -6.51
CA ASN A 83 -6.49 8.37 -6.97
C ASN A 83 -6.47 7.37 -8.14
N GLY A 84 -7.63 6.98 -8.66
CA GLY A 84 -7.76 6.01 -9.75
C GLY A 84 -7.55 4.55 -9.32
N GLU A 85 -7.68 4.25 -8.03
CA GLU A 85 -7.63 2.89 -7.52
C GLU A 85 -9.03 2.27 -7.52
N LEU A 86 -9.12 0.99 -7.92
CA LEU A 86 -10.34 0.20 -7.77
C LEU A 86 -10.20 -0.65 -6.51
N ARG A 87 -11.04 -0.44 -5.49
CA ARG A 87 -10.95 -1.09 -4.19
C ARG A 87 -12.17 -1.95 -3.92
N MET A 88 -11.98 -3.14 -3.38
CA MET A 88 -13.04 -3.99 -2.87
C MET A 88 -12.72 -4.42 -1.44
N GLN A 89 -13.69 -4.21 -0.55
CA GLN A 89 -13.63 -4.66 0.83
C GLN A 89 -14.51 -5.89 1.00
N ILE A 90 -13.93 -6.93 1.59
CA ILE A 90 -14.58 -8.23 1.75
C ILE A 90 -14.53 -8.62 3.22
N PRO A 91 -15.68 -8.78 3.89
CA PRO A 91 -15.69 -9.33 5.24
C PRO A 91 -15.38 -10.83 5.18
N MET A 92 -14.39 -11.25 5.97
CA MET A 92 -13.92 -12.62 6.05
C MET A 92 -13.91 -13.08 7.51
N LYS A 93 -14.03 -14.39 7.72
CA LYS A 93 -13.89 -15.00 9.05
C LYS A 93 -12.47 -15.45 9.32
N VAL A 94 -11.75 -15.84 8.26
CA VAL A 94 -10.37 -16.34 8.34
C VAL A 94 -9.47 -15.49 7.44
N PRO A 95 -8.32 -14.99 7.92
CA PRO A 95 -7.37 -14.28 7.07
C PRO A 95 -6.78 -15.22 6.02
N LEU A 96 -7.01 -14.91 4.74
CA LEU A 96 -6.34 -15.59 3.62
C LEU A 96 -4.96 -14.98 3.33
N ILE A 97 -4.83 -13.68 3.59
CA ILE A 97 -3.59 -12.92 3.46
C ILE A 97 -3.17 -12.51 4.86
N THR A 98 -1.92 -12.80 5.20
CA THR A 98 -1.36 -12.48 6.52
C THR A 98 -0.73 -11.08 6.57
N SER A 99 -0.53 -10.46 5.41
CA SER A 99 0.06 -9.12 5.31
C SER A 99 -0.91 -8.04 5.79
N ARG A 100 -0.37 -7.12 6.61
CA ARG A 100 -1.04 -5.88 7.02
C ARG A 100 -0.83 -4.77 5.99
N ASP A 101 0.20 -4.89 5.18
CA ASP A 101 0.54 -3.98 4.09
C ASP A 101 0.07 -4.55 2.75
N TYR A 102 -0.18 -3.69 1.77
CA TYR A 102 -0.59 -4.11 0.43
C TYR A 102 0.51 -4.96 -0.21
N THR A 103 0.15 -6.19 -0.57
CA THR A 103 1.04 -7.13 -1.24
C THR A 103 0.49 -7.44 -2.64
N PRO A 104 1.31 -7.33 -3.70
CA PRO A 104 0.93 -7.76 -5.04
C PRO A 104 0.52 -9.24 -5.09
N LEU A 105 -0.55 -9.54 -5.83
CA LEU A 105 -1.07 -10.89 -6.03
C LEU A 105 -0.76 -11.43 -7.43
N ASN A 106 -0.67 -10.55 -8.43
CA ASN A 106 -0.45 -10.90 -9.84
C ASN A 106 0.88 -10.39 -10.40
N SER A 107 1.71 -9.75 -9.57
CA SER A 107 3.02 -9.19 -9.90
C SER A 107 3.99 -9.44 -8.74
N PHE A 108 5.28 -9.22 -8.97
CA PHE A 108 6.30 -9.18 -7.91
C PHE A 108 6.63 -7.74 -7.49
N GLU A 109 6.19 -6.76 -8.26
CA GLU A 109 6.49 -5.34 -8.10
C GLU A 109 5.22 -4.59 -7.68
N LEU A 110 5.41 -3.50 -6.94
CA LEU A 110 4.34 -2.57 -6.61
C LEU A 110 4.15 -1.57 -7.77
N PRO A 111 2.92 -1.06 -8.00
CA PRO A 111 2.68 -0.05 -9.03
C PRO A 111 3.29 1.31 -8.68
N GLU A 112 3.46 1.59 -7.39
CA GLU A 112 4.12 2.77 -6.87
C GLU A 112 5.15 2.35 -5.84
N GLU A 113 6.29 3.03 -5.87
CA GLU A 113 7.36 2.84 -4.90
C GLU A 113 7.70 4.18 -4.27
N ARG A 114 8.11 4.13 -3.00
CA ARG A 114 8.55 5.34 -2.33
C ARG A 114 9.98 5.63 -2.76
N GLN A 115 10.26 6.86 -3.19
CA GLN A 115 11.64 7.27 -3.45
C GLN A 115 12.45 7.13 -2.18
N LEU A 116 13.56 6.38 -2.25
CA LEU A 116 14.48 6.23 -1.14
C LEU A 116 15.76 6.98 -1.45
N TYR A 117 16.13 7.87 -0.55
CA TYR A 117 17.38 8.61 -0.61
C TYR A 117 18.33 8.10 0.46
N PHE A 118 19.56 7.85 0.02
CA PHE A 118 20.66 7.44 0.88
C PHE A 118 21.65 8.59 1.00
N LEU A 119 21.76 9.13 2.21
CA LEU A 119 22.73 10.16 2.51
C LEU A 119 23.99 9.51 3.08
N ASN A 120 25.05 9.49 2.28
CA ASN A 120 26.37 9.10 2.74
C ASN A 120 27.08 10.31 3.34
N LEU A 121 27.34 10.23 4.63
CA LEU A 121 27.87 11.29 5.45
C LEU A 121 29.30 10.91 5.84
N ASN A 122 30.21 10.76 4.87
CA ASN A 122 31.60 10.32 5.12
C ASN A 122 32.68 11.42 5.00
N GLU A 123 32.35 12.62 4.48
CA GLU A 123 33.29 13.75 4.41
C GLU A 123 32.98 14.84 5.47
N THR A 124 33.80 14.93 6.52
CA THR A 124 33.67 15.99 7.53
C THR A 124 33.96 17.37 6.94
N LEU A 125 32.93 18.18 6.71
CA LEU A 125 33.11 19.62 6.53
C LEU A 125 33.77 20.22 7.78
N ASP A 126 34.71 21.13 7.58
CA ASP A 126 35.47 21.81 8.63
C ASP A 126 34.52 22.44 9.66
N ARG A 127 34.57 21.96 10.91
CA ARG A 127 33.74 22.45 12.02
C ARG A 127 33.86 23.96 12.23
N ASN A 128 34.95 24.56 11.76
CA ASN A 128 35.21 26.00 11.89
C ASN A 128 34.46 26.84 10.84
N ALA A 129 33.85 26.23 9.82
CA ALA A 129 33.13 26.95 8.77
C ALA A 129 31.71 27.40 9.19
N TYR A 130 31.15 26.85 10.29
CA TYR A 130 29.75 27.10 10.70
C TYR A 130 29.61 27.39 12.20
N PRO A 131 30.14 28.53 12.69
CA PRO A 131 30.17 28.86 14.11
C PRO A 131 28.80 29.16 14.74
N ASN A 132 27.73 29.32 13.93
CA ASN A 132 26.40 29.72 14.39
C ASN A 132 25.40 28.57 14.58
N LEU A 133 25.84 27.31 14.45
CA LEU A 133 25.06 26.12 14.81
C LEU A 133 24.90 25.95 16.34
N ILE A 134 24.82 27.06 17.07
CA ILE A 134 24.73 27.17 18.51
C ILE A 134 23.32 27.64 18.88
N ALA A 135 22.32 26.85 18.52
CA ALA A 135 21.03 26.85 19.22
C ALA A 135 20.89 25.52 19.95
N GLY A 136 21.82 25.26 20.87
CA GLY A 136 21.82 24.02 21.66
C GLY A 136 23.18 23.55 22.17
N GLY A 137 24.15 24.44 22.39
CA GLY A 137 25.48 24.05 22.84
C GLY A 137 26.27 23.31 21.76
N SER A 138 27.59 23.45 21.81
CA SER A 138 28.51 22.65 21.01
C SER A 138 28.35 21.16 21.38
N VAL A 139 27.45 20.43 20.71
CA VAL A 139 27.37 18.99 20.92
C VAL A 139 28.54 18.36 20.16
N PRO A 140 29.48 17.70 20.85
CA PRO A 140 30.57 17.00 20.19
C PRO A 140 29.98 15.88 19.32
N GLY A 141 30.31 15.88 18.03
CA GLY A 141 29.92 14.81 17.11
C GLY A 141 28.91 15.18 16.03
N SER A 142 28.54 16.45 15.83
CA SER A 142 27.78 16.81 14.64
C SER A 142 28.60 16.63 13.37
N THR A 143 27.93 16.21 12.29
CA THR A 143 28.58 16.07 10.99
C THR A 143 27.72 16.63 9.86
N ILE A 144 28.34 17.48 9.03
CA ILE A 144 27.72 18.31 7.99
C ILE A 144 28.23 17.87 6.61
N TYR A 145 27.33 17.79 5.63
CA TYR A 145 27.64 17.27 4.29
C TYR A 145 26.80 17.96 3.22
N ASN A 146 27.35 18.01 2.02
CA ASN A 146 26.58 18.36 0.84
C ASN A 146 25.96 17.07 0.28
N THR A 147 24.69 17.14 -0.09
CA THR A 147 23.96 16.06 -0.71
C THR A 147 23.03 16.58 -1.80
N SER A 148 22.59 15.69 -2.69
CA SER A 148 21.55 15.98 -3.67
C SER A 148 20.28 15.24 -3.26
N LEU A 149 19.18 15.98 -3.11
CA LEU A 149 17.85 15.44 -2.89
C LEU A 149 16.93 15.99 -3.98
N GLY A 150 16.31 15.07 -4.73
CA GLY A 150 15.65 15.41 -5.99
C GLY A 150 16.60 16.14 -6.95
N GLU A 151 16.18 17.30 -7.46
CA GLU A 151 16.97 18.14 -8.37
C GLU A 151 17.82 19.20 -7.64
N GLY A 152 17.74 19.30 -6.31
CA GLY A 152 18.41 20.32 -5.51
C GLY A 152 19.72 19.86 -4.88
N ASN A 153 20.66 20.81 -4.69
CA ASN A 153 21.84 20.61 -3.83
C ASN A 153 21.52 21.14 -2.42
N TRP A 154 21.61 20.26 -1.44
CA TRP A 154 21.24 20.49 -0.06
C TRP A 154 22.43 20.23 0.85
N ASN A 155 22.48 20.93 1.96
CA ASN A 155 23.36 20.56 3.05
C ASN A 155 22.57 19.75 4.08
N ALA A 156 23.08 18.59 4.44
CA ALA A 156 22.55 17.72 5.47
C ALA A 156 23.44 17.81 6.71
N LEU A 157 22.81 17.94 7.88
CA LEU A 157 23.46 17.93 9.17
C LEU A 157 22.81 16.83 10.02
N VAL A 158 23.60 15.88 10.49
CA VAL A 158 23.15 14.92 11.50
C VAL A 158 23.79 15.28 12.82
N TYR A 159 22.98 15.33 13.87
CA TYR A 159 23.48 15.65 15.20
C TYR A 159 22.77 14.88 16.30
N ARG A 160 23.48 14.78 17.41
CA ARG A 160 23.06 14.18 18.66
C ARG A 160 22.53 15.29 19.57
N THR A 161 21.44 15.05 20.30
CA THR A 161 20.99 16.01 21.34
C THR A 161 21.50 15.61 22.71
N ILE A 162 21.21 14.38 23.18
CA ILE A 162 21.57 13.91 24.53
C ILE A 162 21.79 12.38 24.61
N SER A 163 21.17 11.58 23.73
CA SER A 163 21.29 10.10 23.71
C SER A 163 22.64 9.64 23.16
N GLU A 164 23.10 8.38 23.38
CA GLU A 164 24.32 7.85 22.73
C GLU A 164 24.23 7.76 21.20
N ASN A 165 23.05 7.95 20.62
CA ASN A 165 22.79 7.81 19.20
C ASN A 165 22.57 9.17 18.51
N TYR A 166 22.75 9.16 17.20
CA TYR A 166 22.35 10.27 16.35
C TYR A 166 20.85 10.18 16.08
N ASP A 167 20.13 11.21 16.51
CA ASP A 167 18.66 11.16 16.57
C ASP A 167 18.00 12.16 15.63
N TYR A 168 18.75 13.11 15.07
CA TYR A 168 18.21 14.19 14.25
C TYR A 168 18.97 14.33 12.93
N LEU A 169 18.20 14.56 11.87
CA LEU A 169 18.67 14.99 10.57
C LEU A 169 18.07 16.37 10.28
N CYS A 170 18.90 17.34 9.94
CA CYS A 170 18.52 18.64 9.43
C CYS A 170 18.96 18.79 7.98
N ILE A 171 18.13 19.42 7.15
CA ILE A 171 18.41 19.68 5.74
C ILE A 171 18.20 21.18 5.49
N ALA A 172 19.14 21.82 4.79
CA ALA A 172 19.09 23.24 4.42
C ALA A 172 19.49 23.43 2.95
N LEU A 173 18.84 24.38 2.27
CA LEU A 173 19.14 24.71 0.87
C LEU A 173 20.45 25.51 0.78
N GLY A 174 21.39 25.09 -0.08
CA GLY A 174 22.64 25.82 -0.33
C GLY A 174 23.68 25.71 0.78
N SER A 175 24.65 26.62 0.81
CA SER A 175 25.93 26.45 1.49
C SER A 175 25.99 26.84 2.97
N SER A 176 24.91 27.26 3.64
CA SER A 176 25.06 27.66 5.04
C SER A 176 23.92 27.34 6.00
N PHE A 177 24.30 26.67 7.09
CA PHE A 177 23.53 26.52 8.32
C PHE A 177 23.73 27.75 9.25
N ASP A 178 24.02 28.94 8.69
CA ASP A 178 24.40 30.11 9.49
C ASP A 178 23.27 30.63 10.39
N ASN A 179 22.03 30.21 10.11
CA ASN A 179 20.89 30.38 11.01
C ASN A 179 19.95 29.16 10.91
N PRO A 180 20.22 28.05 11.65
CA PRO A 180 19.47 26.80 11.54
C PRO A 180 17.99 26.96 11.91
N SER A 181 17.63 28.03 12.63
CA SER A 181 16.24 28.31 13.02
C SER A 181 15.38 28.93 11.92
N GLN A 182 15.96 29.38 10.79
CA GLN A 182 15.22 30.07 9.73
C GLN A 182 15.27 29.37 8.36
N THR A 183 16.18 28.44 8.12
CA THR A 183 16.33 27.77 6.82
C THR A 183 16.54 26.26 6.87
N ALA A 184 16.84 25.68 8.04
CA ALA A 184 17.03 24.24 8.18
C ALA A 184 15.77 23.59 8.71
N GLN A 185 15.35 22.51 8.06
CA GLN A 185 14.21 21.71 8.45
C GLN A 185 14.74 20.40 9.03
N CYS A 186 14.27 20.04 10.22
CA CYS A 186 14.87 18.97 11.01
C CYS A 186 13.81 17.96 11.44
N GLY A 187 14.17 16.68 11.40
CA GLY A 187 13.30 15.58 11.81
C GLY A 187 14.08 14.42 12.43
N LYS A 188 13.41 13.73 13.35
CA LYS A 188 13.84 12.43 13.88
C LYS A 188 13.37 11.28 13.00
N PRO A 189 13.93 10.06 13.13
CA PRO A 189 13.33 8.87 12.56
C PRO A 189 11.82 8.77 12.88
N GLY A 190 11.00 8.70 11.82
CA GLY A 190 9.53 8.72 11.89
C GLY A 190 8.89 10.10 11.68
N GLU A 191 9.67 11.18 11.68
CA GLU A 191 9.19 12.55 11.39
C GLU A 191 9.46 12.92 9.92
N SER A 192 8.69 13.89 9.42
CA SER A 192 8.88 14.46 8.09
C SER A 192 9.67 15.76 8.14
N ILE A 193 10.46 15.99 7.09
CA ILE A 193 11.22 17.21 6.83
C ILE A 193 10.63 17.81 5.55
N GLU A 194 10.01 18.97 5.66
CA GLU A 194 9.49 19.72 4.52
C GLU A 194 10.64 20.51 3.89
N THR A 195 10.80 20.47 2.59
CA THR A 195 11.81 21.27 1.88
C THR A 195 11.20 21.87 0.61
N ASP A 196 11.84 22.86 0.01
CA ASP A 196 11.42 23.38 -1.31
C ASP A 196 11.43 22.29 -2.41
N GLY A 197 12.18 21.19 -2.19
CA GLY A 197 12.24 20.03 -3.06
C GLY A 197 11.25 18.91 -2.72
N GLY A 198 10.30 19.13 -1.81
CA GLY A 198 9.30 18.15 -1.37
C GLY A 198 9.42 17.72 0.09
N ASP A 199 8.54 16.81 0.50
CA ASP A 199 8.45 16.28 1.86
C ASP A 199 9.21 14.96 1.98
N TYR A 200 10.12 14.88 2.96
CA TYR A 200 10.96 13.71 3.17
C TYR A 200 10.74 13.13 4.57
N SER A 201 10.29 11.89 4.67
CA SER A 201 10.23 11.17 5.93
C SER A 201 11.61 10.62 6.30
N VAL A 202 12.09 10.93 7.51
CA VAL A 202 13.32 10.33 8.02
C VAL A 202 13.03 8.89 8.42
N ILE A 203 13.59 7.92 7.69
CA ILE A 203 13.35 6.50 7.98
C ILE A 203 14.25 6.03 9.11
N ARG A 204 15.54 6.35 9.01
CA ARG A 204 16.55 5.89 9.95
C ARG A 204 17.80 6.73 9.83
N ILE A 205 18.46 6.94 10.97
CA ILE A 205 19.83 7.41 11.05
C ILE A 205 20.64 6.25 11.64
N ASN A 206 21.81 5.95 11.06
CA ASN A 206 22.67 4.90 11.62
C ASN A 206 23.27 5.36 12.96
N ASN A 207 23.73 4.41 13.77
CA ASN A 207 24.24 4.73 15.11
C ASN A 207 25.51 5.59 15.09
N SER A 208 26.28 5.56 13.99
CA SER A 208 27.50 6.37 13.86
C SER A 208 27.26 7.79 13.34
N GLY A 209 26.05 8.10 12.86
CA GLY A 209 25.70 9.39 12.27
C GLY A 209 26.17 9.58 10.83
N ASP A 210 26.89 8.60 10.28
CA ASP A 210 27.49 8.65 8.94
C ASP A 210 26.51 8.27 7.82
N ILE A 211 25.29 7.83 8.16
CA ILE A 211 24.28 7.48 7.17
C ILE A 211 22.90 7.89 7.66
N ALA A 212 22.16 8.59 6.80
CA ALA A 212 20.73 8.81 6.98
C ALA A 212 19.93 8.28 5.78
N TYR A 213 18.79 7.65 6.06
CA TYR A 213 17.83 7.14 5.10
C TYR A 213 16.60 8.03 5.13
N LEU A 214 16.26 8.57 3.97
CA LEU A 214 15.09 9.40 3.76
C LEU A 214 14.16 8.71 2.78
N ALA A 215 12.86 8.88 2.96
CA ALA A 215 11.85 8.48 2.01
C ALA A 215 11.08 9.72 1.52
N GLY A 216 11.13 9.98 0.22
CA GLY A 216 10.41 11.07 -0.41
C GLY A 216 9.02 10.64 -0.87
N ASP A 217 8.62 11.20 -2.01
CA ASP A 217 7.32 10.97 -2.61
C ASP A 217 7.13 9.52 -3.07
N LEU A 218 5.85 9.12 -3.15
CA LEU A 218 5.46 7.94 -3.90
C LEU A 218 5.59 8.27 -5.38
N ILE A 219 6.42 7.50 -6.07
CA ILE A 219 6.57 7.58 -7.52
C ILE A 219 6.01 6.34 -8.16
N GLU A 220 5.49 6.52 -9.38
CA GLU A 220 5.04 5.42 -10.21
C GLU A 220 6.24 4.53 -10.60
N ASN A 221 6.13 3.23 -10.34
CA ASN A 221 7.11 2.25 -10.83
C ASN A 221 6.74 1.85 -12.26
N THR A 222 7.39 2.51 -13.23
CA THR A 222 7.13 2.27 -14.65
C THR A 222 7.69 0.92 -15.11
N GLY A 223 6.82 0.05 -15.64
CA GLY A 223 7.22 -1.21 -16.26
C GLY A 223 7.54 -1.08 -17.76
N LEU A 224 7.74 -2.21 -18.44
CA LEU A 224 7.94 -2.30 -19.89
C LEU A 224 6.72 -2.95 -20.57
N ILE A 225 6.20 -2.35 -21.65
CA ILE A 225 4.95 -2.79 -22.33
C ILE A 225 4.96 -4.28 -22.73
N THR A 226 6.12 -4.83 -23.07
CA THR A 226 6.27 -6.19 -23.58
C THR A 226 6.49 -7.26 -22.50
N ARG A 227 6.78 -6.83 -21.27
CA ARG A 227 7.21 -7.72 -20.19
C ARG A 227 6.28 -7.68 -18.99
N ASP A 228 5.75 -6.50 -18.71
CA ASP A 228 5.21 -6.16 -17.42
C ASP A 228 3.70 -5.91 -17.50
N VAL A 229 2.96 -6.35 -16.47
CA VAL A 229 1.51 -6.13 -16.38
C VAL A 229 1.19 -4.70 -15.92
N PRO A 230 0.26 -3.98 -16.57
CA PRO A 230 -0.10 -2.62 -16.16
C PRO A 230 -1.02 -2.61 -14.93
N GLY A 231 -2.07 -3.43 -14.91
CA GLY A 231 -3.01 -3.54 -13.79
C GLY A 231 -2.47 -4.47 -12.70
N ILE A 232 -1.99 -3.91 -11.59
CA ILE A 232 -1.47 -4.67 -10.46
C ILE A 232 -2.57 -4.81 -9.41
N ILE A 233 -2.91 -6.06 -9.10
CA ILE A 233 -3.85 -6.41 -8.03
C ILE A 233 -3.05 -6.63 -6.77
N MET A 234 -3.41 -5.90 -5.71
CA MET A 234 -2.82 -6.01 -4.39
C MET A 234 -3.90 -6.33 -3.37
N ALA A 235 -3.52 -6.93 -2.27
CA ALA A 235 -4.42 -7.10 -1.16
C ALA A 235 -3.72 -7.02 0.19
N LYS A 236 -4.49 -6.64 1.21
CA LYS A 236 -4.09 -6.63 2.60
C LYS A 236 -5.23 -7.10 3.48
N SER A 237 -4.90 -7.59 4.67
CA SER A 237 -5.88 -7.99 5.67
C SER A 237 -5.84 -7.05 6.87
N THR A 238 -6.98 -6.48 7.23
CA THR A 238 -7.14 -5.60 8.40
C THR A 238 -8.10 -6.23 9.40
N VAL A 239 -7.70 -6.27 10.67
CA VAL A 239 -8.56 -6.73 11.76
C VAL A 239 -9.34 -5.54 12.29
N LEU A 240 -10.68 -5.55 12.16
CA LEU A 240 -11.55 -4.50 12.70
C LEU A 240 -11.91 -4.83 14.15
N GLY A 241 -10.92 -4.76 15.04
CA GLY A 241 -11.09 -5.04 16.48
C GLY A 241 -11.55 -6.48 16.79
N GLU A 242 -11.73 -6.77 18.09
CA GLU A 242 -12.06 -8.13 18.55
C GLU A 242 -13.49 -8.60 18.19
N THR A 243 -14.39 -7.67 17.85
CA THR A 243 -15.82 -7.97 17.66
C THR A 243 -16.35 -7.74 16.24
N GLN A 244 -15.66 -6.98 15.37
CA GLN A 244 -16.19 -6.62 14.04
C GLN A 244 -15.65 -7.48 12.89
N GLY A 245 -14.81 -8.48 13.19
CA GLY A 245 -14.33 -9.44 12.21
C GLY A 245 -13.13 -8.94 11.40
N LEU A 246 -12.80 -9.68 10.34
CA LEU A 246 -11.65 -9.42 9.49
C LEU A 246 -12.12 -8.86 8.16
N ILE A 247 -11.48 -7.80 7.67
CA ILE A 247 -11.71 -7.29 6.31
C ILE A 247 -10.45 -7.52 5.49
N THR A 248 -10.63 -8.17 4.34
CA THR A 248 -9.62 -8.17 3.29
C THR A 248 -9.94 -7.05 2.31
N ASP A 249 -8.98 -6.15 2.15
CA ASP A 249 -9.03 -5.04 1.22
C ASP A 249 -8.20 -5.42 0.00
N ILE A 250 -8.86 -5.58 -1.14
CA ILE A 250 -8.24 -5.83 -2.43
C ILE A 250 -8.29 -4.54 -3.22
N LYS A 251 -7.16 -4.10 -3.76
CA LYS A 251 -7.11 -2.96 -4.66
C LYS A 251 -6.43 -3.30 -5.97
N MET A 252 -6.88 -2.67 -7.05
CA MET A 252 -6.21 -2.68 -8.33
C MET A 252 -5.79 -1.26 -8.69
N GLN A 253 -4.55 -1.13 -9.12
CA GLN A 253 -3.95 0.13 -9.54
C GLN A 253 -3.16 -0.10 -10.82
N TYR A 254 -3.18 0.88 -11.72
CA TYR A 254 -2.48 0.82 -12.99
C TYR A 254 -1.15 1.54 -12.87
N ARG A 255 -0.08 0.86 -13.28
CA ARG A 255 1.21 1.50 -13.51
C ARG A 255 1.39 1.85 -14.97
N GLY A 256 2.18 2.88 -15.21
CA GLY A 256 2.68 3.27 -16.51
C GLY A 256 3.65 2.22 -17.07
N LEU A 257 3.63 2.07 -18.39
CA LEU A 257 4.54 1.17 -19.10
C LEU A 257 5.30 1.94 -20.18
N SER A 258 6.62 1.81 -20.20
CA SER A 258 7.47 2.39 -21.24
C SER A 258 7.55 1.46 -22.46
N ASP A 259 7.54 2.05 -23.64
CA ASP A 259 7.93 1.38 -24.88
C ASP A 259 9.45 1.44 -25.12
N ASP A 260 9.89 0.90 -26.26
CA ASP A 260 11.28 0.87 -26.71
C ASP A 260 11.85 2.26 -27.06
N GLN A 261 10.98 3.26 -27.23
CA GLN A 261 11.34 4.65 -27.49
C GLN A 261 11.40 5.49 -26.20
N GLY A 262 11.07 4.90 -25.05
CA GLY A 262 11.01 5.61 -23.77
C GLY A 262 9.73 6.39 -23.54
N ILE A 263 8.71 6.22 -24.39
CA ILE A 263 7.40 6.87 -24.22
C ILE A 263 6.61 6.08 -23.18
N ILE A 264 6.09 6.78 -22.17
CA ILE A 264 5.34 6.16 -21.08
C ILE A 264 3.85 6.12 -21.42
N HIS A 265 3.24 4.93 -21.40
CA HIS A 265 1.81 4.73 -21.62
C HIS A 265 1.12 4.54 -20.28
N ARG A 266 0.16 5.41 -19.95
CA ARG A 266 -0.58 5.38 -18.68
C ARG A 266 -2.06 5.15 -18.90
N ILE A 267 -2.68 4.48 -17.92
CA ILE A 267 -4.13 4.39 -17.81
C ILE A 267 -4.54 5.11 -16.53
N THR A 268 -5.27 6.21 -16.68
CA THR A 268 -5.80 6.98 -15.55
C THR A 268 -7.28 6.66 -15.39
N ILE A 269 -7.62 6.06 -14.25
CA ILE A 269 -9.00 5.78 -13.90
C ILE A 269 -9.59 6.97 -13.16
N SER A 270 -10.79 7.38 -13.54
CA SER A 270 -11.58 8.36 -12.82
C SER A 270 -12.97 7.83 -12.55
N CYS A 271 -13.62 8.37 -11.52
CA CYS A 271 -15.05 8.22 -11.33
C CYS A 271 -15.66 9.58 -10.98
N VAL A 272 -16.70 9.97 -11.71
CA VAL A 272 -17.38 11.27 -11.50
C VAL A 272 -18.60 11.12 -10.61
N THR A 273 -19.37 10.05 -10.80
CA THR A 273 -20.61 9.78 -10.07
C THR A 273 -20.73 8.30 -9.76
N ASN A 274 -21.42 7.97 -8.65
CA ASN A 274 -21.64 6.59 -8.23
C ASN A 274 -20.34 5.79 -8.20
N CYS A 275 -19.40 6.24 -7.36
CA CYS A 275 -18.07 5.63 -7.23
C CYS A 275 -18.03 4.52 -6.18
N ILE A 276 -19.13 4.32 -5.45
CA ILE A 276 -19.25 3.33 -4.40
C ILE A 276 -20.49 2.48 -4.66
N ALA A 277 -20.32 1.17 -4.60
CA ALA A 277 -21.39 0.19 -4.61
C ALA A 277 -21.29 -0.71 -3.38
N GLY A 278 -22.42 -0.88 -2.69
CA GLY A 278 -22.59 -1.91 -1.67
C GLY A 278 -23.26 -3.17 -2.21
N GLU A 279 -23.69 -4.03 -1.30
CA GLU A 279 -24.30 -5.33 -1.61
C GLU A 279 -25.42 -5.28 -2.67
N GLY A 280 -25.40 -6.24 -3.58
CA GLY A 280 -26.35 -6.40 -4.68
C GLY A 280 -25.69 -6.60 -6.05
N ALA A 281 -26.53 -6.83 -7.05
CA ALA A 281 -26.12 -6.81 -8.45
C ALA A 281 -25.96 -5.36 -8.92
N ARG A 282 -24.83 -5.05 -9.54
CA ARG A 282 -24.47 -3.74 -10.08
C ARG A 282 -23.78 -3.92 -11.42
N ASP A 283 -24.06 -3.01 -12.34
CA ASP A 283 -23.35 -2.95 -13.60
C ASP A 283 -22.24 -1.90 -13.46
N VAL A 284 -21.02 -2.28 -13.81
CA VAL A 284 -19.85 -1.40 -13.86
C VAL A 284 -19.65 -0.97 -15.29
N ARG A 285 -19.95 0.29 -15.58
CA ARG A 285 -19.73 0.87 -16.90
C ARG A 285 -18.33 1.45 -16.98
N ILE A 286 -17.60 1.05 -18.02
CA ILE A 286 -16.22 1.45 -18.30
C ILE A 286 -16.21 2.16 -19.66
N LEU A 287 -15.70 3.38 -19.67
CA LEU A 287 -15.76 4.30 -20.81
C LEU A 287 -14.41 5.00 -20.97
N ARG A 288 -13.85 4.99 -22.19
CA ARG A 288 -12.69 5.85 -22.49
C ARG A 288 -13.18 7.27 -22.72
N THR A 289 -12.66 8.22 -21.94
CA THR A 289 -13.06 9.63 -22.03
C THR A 289 -12.12 10.42 -22.93
N ASP A 290 -10.81 10.22 -22.81
CA ASP A 290 -9.81 10.97 -23.56
C ASP A 290 -8.52 10.15 -23.75
N VAL A 291 -7.69 10.57 -24.71
CA VAL A 291 -6.30 10.10 -24.89
C VAL A 291 -5.42 11.31 -25.17
N GLN A 292 -4.58 11.67 -24.21
CA GLN A 292 -3.64 12.77 -24.36
C GLN A 292 -2.28 12.24 -24.79
N ARG A 293 -1.71 12.88 -25.81
CA ARG A 293 -0.40 12.50 -26.36
C ARG A 293 0.56 13.66 -26.13
N ASN A 294 1.50 13.43 -25.23
CA ASN A 294 2.63 14.30 -24.96
C ASN A 294 3.88 13.71 -25.62
N PRO A 295 4.96 14.50 -25.80
CA PRO A 295 6.20 13.99 -26.41
C PRO A 295 6.79 12.78 -25.68
N ASN A 296 6.59 12.68 -24.37
CA ASN A 296 7.17 11.63 -23.52
C ASN A 296 6.11 10.72 -22.89
N SER A 297 4.81 10.95 -23.11
CA SER A 297 3.74 10.13 -22.54
C SER A 297 2.50 10.04 -23.41
N ILE A 298 1.79 8.92 -23.27
CA ILE A 298 0.45 8.71 -23.80
C ILE A 298 -0.45 8.33 -22.63
N ASP A 299 -1.31 9.26 -22.24
CA ASP A 299 -2.17 9.10 -21.06
C ASP A 299 -3.60 8.81 -21.54
N THR A 300 -4.11 7.62 -21.20
CA THR A 300 -5.46 7.16 -21.56
C THR A 300 -6.39 7.30 -20.37
N TYR A 301 -7.40 8.15 -20.49
CA TYR A 301 -8.36 8.42 -19.42
C TYR A 301 -9.58 7.53 -19.55
N ILE A 302 -9.91 6.82 -18.47
CA ILE A 302 -11.01 5.86 -18.41
C ILE A 302 -11.92 6.23 -17.24
N ASN A 303 -13.17 6.55 -17.53
CA ASN A 303 -14.20 6.72 -16.52
C ASN A 303 -14.83 5.37 -16.20
N VAL A 304 -14.91 5.06 -14.91
CA VAL A 304 -15.57 3.87 -14.36
C VAL A 304 -16.67 4.34 -13.41
N GLU A 305 -17.87 3.80 -13.56
CA GLU A 305 -19.02 4.19 -12.73
C GLU A 305 -20.01 3.05 -12.56
N PHE A 306 -20.78 3.08 -11.46
CA PHE A 306 -21.88 2.15 -11.25
C PHE A 306 -23.19 2.69 -11.88
N VAL A 307 -23.88 1.80 -12.60
CA VAL A 307 -25.18 2.03 -13.25
C VAL A 307 -26.26 1.08 -12.75
#